data_AF-A0A7C7PHE3-F1
#
_entry.id   AF-A0A7C7PHE3-F1
#
_cell.length_a   1.000
_cell.length_b   1.000
_cell.length_c   1.000
_cell.angle_alpha   90.00
_cell.angle_beta   90.00
_cell.angle_gamma   90.00
#
_symmetry.space_group_name_H-M   'P 1'
#
loop_
_entity.id
_entity.type
_entity.pdbx_description
1 polymer ?
#
loop_
_entity_poly.entity_id
_entity_poly.type
_entity_poly.pdbx_seq_one_letter_code
_entity_poly.pdbx_strand_id
1 'polypeptide(L)'
;MAISDDIENALGDSLAGLAYISTVNGFLNFTATPGWLTERVTAVVGDERLNVGFEEPRTIVIDYSSPNVAKRMHVGHLRSTVIGDALARMLAHKG
;
A
#
# COMPACT_ATOMS: atom_id res chain seq x y z
N MET A 1 -25.05 2.93 24.70
CA MET A 1 -24.75 2.48 23.32
C MET A 1 -23.28 2.73 23.09
N ALA A 2 -22.53 1.78 22.53
CA ALA A 2 -21.11 2.02 22.27
C ALA A 2 -20.98 2.87 21.00
N ILE A 3 -20.01 3.78 20.93
CA ILE A 3 -19.75 4.63 19.75
C ILE A 3 -19.60 3.79 18.47
N SER A 4 -19.06 2.57 18.59
CA SER A 4 -18.95 1.62 17.48
C SER A 4 -20.30 1.29 16.85
N ASP A 5 -21.34 1.12 17.66
CA ASP A 5 -22.69 0.76 17.21
C ASP A 5 -23.36 1.95 16.53
N ASP A 6 -23.12 3.17 17.04
CA ASP A 6 -23.60 4.41 16.42
C ASP A 6 -22.99 4.60 15.02
N ILE A 7 -21.67 4.34 14.88
CA ILE A 7 -20.97 4.43 13.59
C ILE A 7 -21.41 3.32 12.64
N GLU A 8 -21.63 2.09 13.13
CA GLU A 8 -22.14 0.99 12.31
C GLU A 8 -23.48 1.37 11.66
N ASN A 9 -24.42 1.89 12.47
CA ASN A 9 -25.72 2.33 11.98
C ASN A 9 -25.62 3.50 11.00
N ALA A 10 -24.69 4.43 11.20
CA ALA A 10 -24.49 5.56 10.30
C ALA A 10 -23.88 5.16 8.95
N LEU A 11 -23.05 4.11 8.90
CA LEU A 11 -22.31 3.70 7.71
C LEU A 11 -22.95 2.54 6.94
N GLY A 12 -23.85 1.76 7.55
CA GLY A 12 -24.37 0.51 6.99
C GLY A 12 -24.87 0.63 5.54
N ASP A 13 -25.75 1.58 5.27
CA ASP A 13 -26.32 1.77 3.92
C ASP A 13 -25.28 2.24 2.90
N SER A 14 -24.31 3.04 3.33
CA SER A 14 -23.25 3.56 2.45
C SER A 14 -22.26 2.47 2.01
N LEU A 15 -22.20 1.36 2.74
CA LEU A 15 -21.30 0.23 2.46
C LEU A 15 -22.03 -0.98 1.87
N ALA A 16 -23.33 -0.86 1.60
CA ALA A 16 -24.11 -1.92 0.97
C ALA A 16 -23.46 -2.40 -0.34
N GLY A 17 -23.15 -3.71 -0.39
CA GLY A 17 -22.46 -4.33 -1.52
C GLY A 17 -20.95 -4.17 -1.53
N LEU A 18 -20.36 -3.22 -0.78
CA LEU A 18 -18.91 -3.01 -0.68
C LEU A 18 -18.29 -3.85 0.43
N ALA A 19 -18.86 -3.78 1.63
CA ALA A 19 -18.35 -4.48 2.81
C ALA A 19 -19.45 -4.81 3.82
N TYR A 20 -19.26 -5.91 4.55
CA TYR A 20 -19.97 -6.19 5.79
C TYR A 20 -19.31 -5.42 6.93
N ILE A 21 -20.11 -4.88 7.83
CA ILE A 21 -19.67 -4.17 9.02
C ILE A 21 -20.06 -4.98 10.26
N SER A 22 -19.24 -4.96 11.30
CA SER A 22 -19.57 -5.59 12.58
C SER A 22 -18.88 -4.90 13.74
N THR A 23 -19.54 -4.89 14.90
CA THR A 23 -18.96 -4.37 16.14
C THR A 23 -18.61 -5.48 17.12
N VAL A 24 -17.42 -5.40 17.71
CA VAL A 24 -16.96 -6.35 18.74
C VAL A 24 -16.18 -5.58 19.80
N ASN A 25 -16.69 -5.50 21.02
CA ASN A 25 -16.01 -4.87 22.16
C ASN A 25 -15.48 -3.44 21.88
N GLY A 26 -16.23 -2.64 21.13
CA GLY A 26 -15.85 -1.27 20.76
C GLY A 26 -14.99 -1.14 19.49
N PHE A 27 -14.59 -2.25 18.88
CA PHE A 27 -14.00 -2.24 17.53
C PHE A 27 -15.08 -2.24 16.46
N LEU A 28 -14.85 -1.48 15.39
CA LEU A 28 -15.64 -1.49 14.18
C LEU A 28 -14.84 -2.20 13.08
N ASN A 29 -15.32 -3.35 12.63
CA ASN A 29 -14.65 -4.18 11.64
C ASN A 29 -15.33 -4.06 10.28
N PHE A 30 -14.53 -4.12 9.22
CA PHE A 30 -15.00 -4.07 7.83
C PHE A 30 -14.49 -5.30 7.09
N THR A 31 -15.39 -6.04 6.46
CA THR A 31 -15.07 -7.20 5.63
C THR A 31 -15.56 -6.97 4.22
N ALA A 32 -14.66 -6.81 3.25
CA ALA A 32 -15.04 -6.63 1.85
C ALA A 32 -15.96 -7.78 1.37
N THR A 33 -16.98 -7.45 0.58
CA THR A 33 -17.81 -8.50 -0.03
C THR A 33 -17.02 -9.24 -1.10
N PRO A 34 -17.28 -10.55 -1.33
CA PRO A 34 -16.64 -11.28 -2.42
C PRO A 34 -16.87 -10.63 -3.78
N GLY A 35 -18.10 -10.14 -4.04
CA GLY A 35 -18.46 -9.49 -5.29
C GLY A 35 -17.64 -8.23 -5.55
N TRP A 36 -17.56 -7.33 -4.56
CA TRP A 36 -16.74 -6.13 -4.68
C TRP A 36 -15.26 -6.46 -4.88
N LEU A 37 -14.73 -7.43 -4.12
CA LEU A 37 -13.33 -7.82 -4.26
C LEU A 37 -13.03 -8.41 -5.64
N THR A 38 -13.91 -9.26 -6.17
CA THR A 38 -13.79 -9.80 -7.53
C THR A 38 -13.82 -8.69 -8.58
N GLU A 39 -14.73 -7.73 -8.48
CA GLU A 39 -14.78 -6.58 -9.39
C GLU A 39 -13.48 -5.77 -9.34
N ARG A 40 -12.97 -5.47 -8.14
CA ARG A 40 -11.71 -4.72 -7.99
C ARG A 40 -10.52 -5.47 -8.57
N VAL A 41 -10.38 -6.76 -8.27
CA VAL A 41 -9.27 -7.58 -8.78
C VAL A 41 -9.35 -7.70 -10.30
N THR A 42 -10.55 -7.93 -10.85
CA THR A 42 -10.73 -8.02 -12.30
C THR A 42 -10.41 -6.70 -12.99
N ALA A 43 -10.75 -5.57 -12.38
CA ALA A 43 -10.46 -4.24 -12.93
C ALA A 43 -8.96 -3.93 -13.01
N VAL A 44 -8.10 -4.58 -12.22
CA VAL A 44 -6.64 -4.37 -12.31
C VAL A 44 -5.96 -5.34 -13.28
N VAL A 45 -6.67 -6.37 -13.77
CA VAL A 45 -6.12 -7.31 -14.75
C VAL A 45 -5.89 -6.58 -16.07
N GLY A 46 -4.64 -6.54 -16.51
CA GLY A 46 -4.24 -5.90 -17.77
C GLY A 46 -3.73 -4.47 -17.62
N ASP A 47 -3.83 -3.87 -16.43
CA ASP A 47 -3.16 -2.61 -16.11
C ASP A 47 -1.69 -2.89 -15.78
N GLU A 48 -0.75 -2.27 -16.50
CA GLU A 48 0.70 -2.49 -16.30
C GLU A 48 1.20 -2.14 -14.89
N ARG A 49 0.45 -1.29 -14.19
CA ARG A 49 0.74 -0.82 -12.83
C ARG A 49 -0.20 -1.43 -11.81
N LEU A 50 -1.04 -2.40 -12.19
CA LEU A 50 -2.06 -3.01 -11.32
C LEU A 50 -2.92 -1.96 -10.61
N ASN A 51 -3.23 -0.87 -11.31
CA ASN A 51 -4.00 0.28 -10.80
C ASN A 51 -3.34 1.01 -9.61
N VAL A 52 -2.00 0.90 -9.48
CA VAL A 52 -1.22 1.71 -8.55
C VAL A 52 -1.14 3.14 -9.11
N GLY A 53 -1.92 4.05 -8.50
CA GLY A 53 -1.93 5.47 -8.86
C GLY A 53 -0.59 6.18 -8.60
N PHE A 54 -0.45 7.36 -9.22
CA PHE A 54 0.67 8.26 -8.99
C PHE A 54 0.42 9.14 -7.75
N GLU A 55 1.46 9.38 -6.98
CA GLU A 55 1.48 10.37 -5.91
C GLU A 55 1.88 11.74 -6.48
N GLU A 56 1.66 12.79 -5.69
CA GLU A 56 2.15 14.12 -6.02
C GLU A 56 3.68 14.09 -6.20
N PRO A 57 4.23 14.60 -7.33
CA PRO A 57 5.65 14.51 -7.61
C PRO A 57 6.51 15.18 -6.53
N ARG A 58 7.53 14.47 -6.06
CA ARG A 58 8.47 14.97 -5.04
C ARG A 58 9.90 14.71 -5.47
N THR A 59 10.78 15.66 -5.20
CA THR A 59 12.22 15.40 -5.29
C THR A 59 12.68 14.66 -4.04
N ILE A 60 13.12 13.42 -4.20
CA ILE A 60 13.63 12.56 -3.12
C ILE A 60 15.07 12.17 -3.45
N VAL A 61 15.99 12.47 -2.52
CA VAL A 61 17.40 12.10 -2.65
C VAL A 61 17.65 10.80 -1.89
N ILE A 62 18.22 9.80 -2.58
CA ILE A 62 18.59 8.50 -2.01
C ILE A 62 20.10 8.32 -2.15
N ASP A 63 20.82 8.39 -1.04
CA ASP A 63 22.25 8.05 -0.97
C ASP A 63 22.40 6.58 -0.58
N TYR A 64 22.98 5.78 -1.46
CA TYR A 64 23.13 4.34 -1.26
C TYR A 64 24.31 3.77 -2.02
N SER A 65 24.68 2.53 -1.68
CA SER A 65 25.87 1.82 -2.15
C SER A 65 27.17 2.41 -1.63
N SER A 66 27.45 3.69 -1.97
CA SER A 66 28.61 4.49 -1.59
C SER A 66 29.90 3.69 -1.42
N PRO A 67 30.33 2.95 -2.47
CA PRO A 67 31.53 2.13 -2.41
C PRO A 67 32.79 3.00 -2.37
N ASN A 68 33.80 2.53 -1.66
CA ASN A 68 35.10 3.21 -1.63
C ASN A 68 35.84 3.01 -2.95
N VAL A 69 36.10 4.09 -3.71
CA VAL A 69 36.78 4.07 -5.02
C VAL A 69 38.19 3.43 -4.98
N ALA A 70 38.87 3.49 -3.83
CA ALA A 70 40.20 2.92 -3.65
C ALA A 70 40.19 1.42 -3.29
N LYS A 71 39.02 0.79 -3.12
CA LYS A 71 38.88 -0.62 -2.75
C LYS A 71 37.85 -1.32 -3.62
N ARG A 72 38.02 -2.63 -3.84
CA ARG A 72 36.97 -3.42 -4.51
C ARG A 72 35.70 -3.44 -3.66
N MET A 73 34.55 -3.42 -4.33
CA MET A 73 33.27 -3.68 -3.67
C MET A 73 33.32 -5.03 -2.95
N HIS A 74 32.73 -5.08 -1.77
CA HIS A 74 32.62 -6.27 -0.93
C HIS A 74 31.24 -6.35 -0.30
N VAL A 75 30.92 -7.49 0.32
CA VAL A 75 29.59 -7.79 0.89
C VAL A 75 29.05 -6.75 1.86
N GLY A 76 29.92 -5.95 2.49
CA GLY A 76 29.52 -4.85 3.38
C GLY A 76 28.75 -3.74 2.68
N HIS A 77 28.93 -3.56 1.37
CA HIS A 77 28.19 -2.58 0.56
C HIS A 77 26.88 -3.16 -0.01
N LEU A 78 26.75 -4.49 -0.10
CA LEU A 78 25.62 -5.15 -0.74
C LEU A 78 24.29 -4.76 -0.12
N ARG A 79 24.23 -4.66 1.22
CA ARG A 79 23.01 -4.26 1.93
C ARG A 79 22.53 -2.87 1.52
N SER A 80 23.43 -1.89 1.53
CA SER A 80 23.07 -0.52 1.14
C SER A 80 22.67 -0.46 -0.34
N THR A 81 23.42 -1.15 -1.21
CA THR A 81 23.11 -1.23 -2.65
C THR A 81 21.71 -1.79 -2.90
N VAL A 82 21.36 -2.94 -2.30
CA VAL A 82 20.08 -3.62 -2.56
C VAL A 82 18.91 -2.83 -1.98
N ILE A 83 19.03 -2.34 -0.74
CA ILE A 83 17.95 -1.58 -0.10
C ILE A 83 17.71 -0.25 -0.82
N GLY A 84 18.78 0.48 -1.15
CA GLY A 84 18.66 1.76 -1.83
C GLY A 84 18.08 1.63 -3.24
N ASP A 85 18.49 0.62 -4.00
CA ASP A 85 17.93 0.36 -5.34
C ASP A 85 16.45 -0.02 -5.27
N ALA A 86 16.05 -0.84 -4.28
CA ALA A 86 14.64 -1.18 -4.06
C ALA A 86 13.80 0.06 -3.74
N LEU A 87 14.29 0.95 -2.87
CA LEU A 87 13.62 2.21 -2.56
C LEU A 87 13.51 3.11 -3.79
N ALA A 88 14.58 3.26 -4.57
CA ALA A 88 14.57 4.05 -5.80
C ALA A 88 13.52 3.55 -6.80
N ARG A 89 13.41 2.23 -6.99
CA ARG A 89 12.40 1.61 -7.86
C ARG A 89 10.98 1.79 -7.34
N MET A 90 10.77 1.60 -6.04
CA MET A 90 9.45 1.77 -5.41
C MET A 90 8.96 3.22 -5.51
N LEU A 91 9.83 4.19 -5.20
CA LEU A 91 9.51 5.61 -5.27
C LEU A 91 9.27 6.05 -6.71
N ALA A 92 10.14 5.69 -7.66
CA ALA A 92 9.90 5.97 -9.08
C ALA A 92 8.62 5.31 -9.61
N HIS A 93 8.25 4.12 -9.11
CA HIS A 93 6.99 3.49 -9.45
C HIS A 93 5.79 4.27 -8.88
N LYS A 94 5.94 4.95 -7.73
CA LYS A 94 4.87 5.76 -7.11
C LYS A 94 4.64 7.12 -7.79
N GLY A 95 5.55 7.60 -8.64
CA GLY A 95 5.46 8.92 -9.31
C GLY A 95 6.53 9.87 -8.81
#